data_AF-B4SAY4-F1
#
_entry.id   AF-B4SAY4-F1
#
_cell.length_a   1.000
_cell.length_b   1.000
_cell.length_c   1.000
_cell.angle_alpha   90.00
_cell.angle_beta   90.00
_cell.angle_gamma   90.00
#
_symmetry.space_group_name_H-M   'P 1'
#
loop_
_entity.id
_entity.type
_entity.pdbx_description
1 polymer ?
#
loop_
_entity_poly.entity_id
_entity_poly.type
_entity_poly.pdbx_seq_one_letter_code
_entity_poly.pdbx_strand_id
1 'polypeptide(L)'
;MTREVTFADVMGVLDGKSDIDCSNKGLTTLDGCPEKVRGDFNCSGNKLTTLDGSPKKIKGDFNCSGNQLISLEGGPEEVKGDFDCSDNKLISLAGCPAFIMGDFCCSGNQLSLFKGEIVVHTTTVIAACPDIVEGDFNCSGNLISSLEGAPLIVGGDFNCSKNQLTTLLGAPKKVQGDFDCSANQLDSLAGSPDDIRGNFSCSGNQLASLKGGPREVYRTFDCSGNHLTTLKGAPRRAGTFDCSSNKLTSLKGASQGVDALNCSNNQLISLKWAPEKVKGNFDCAWNQLVTLDGAPKKVKGNFDCSGNLLTTLEGSLKKVSGDFICRENDQLFHEEEVRALVNLKGNCFL
;
A
#
# COMPACT_ATOMS: atom_id res chain seq x y z
N MET A 1 -13.16 21.81 -33.33
CA MET A 1 -14.11 21.14 -32.43
C MET A 1 -13.92 19.65 -32.61
N THR A 2 -13.55 18.92 -31.55
CA THR A 2 -13.67 17.46 -31.54
C THR A 2 -15.15 17.11 -31.71
N ARG A 3 -15.47 16.22 -32.65
CA ARG A 3 -16.83 15.75 -32.87
C ARG A 3 -17.32 15.05 -31.59
N GLU A 4 -18.50 15.41 -31.13
CA GLU A 4 -19.19 14.72 -30.04
C GLU A 4 -19.51 13.29 -30.47
N VAL A 5 -19.22 12.34 -29.59
CA VAL A 5 -19.49 10.91 -29.78
C VAL A 5 -20.32 10.46 -28.58
N THR A 6 -21.63 10.32 -28.79
CA THR A 6 -22.58 9.98 -27.73
C THR A 6 -22.66 8.47 -27.51
N PHE A 7 -23.16 8.05 -26.34
CA PHE A 7 -23.47 6.65 -26.10
C PHE A 7 -24.49 6.13 -27.12
N ALA A 8 -25.56 6.89 -27.39
CA ALA A 8 -26.59 6.49 -28.36
C ALA A 8 -26.03 6.26 -29.77
N ASP A 9 -25.06 7.07 -30.21
CA ASP A 9 -24.43 6.93 -31.54
C ASP A 9 -23.65 5.63 -31.67
N VAL A 10 -23.03 5.16 -30.58
CA VAL A 10 -22.11 4.01 -30.61
C VAL A 10 -22.82 2.71 -30.23
N MET A 11 -23.71 2.76 -29.23
CA MET A 11 -24.33 1.57 -28.62
C MET A 11 -25.78 1.38 -29.05
N GLY A 12 -26.42 2.41 -29.63
CA GLY A 12 -27.85 2.42 -29.88
C GLY A 12 -28.67 2.48 -28.59
N VAL A 13 -29.93 2.05 -28.67
CA VAL A 13 -30.86 2.03 -27.53
C VAL A 13 -30.77 0.69 -26.82
N LEU A 14 -30.37 0.69 -25.54
CA LEU A 14 -30.33 -0.48 -24.67
C LEU A 14 -31.36 -0.37 -23.54
N ASP A 15 -31.90 -1.49 -23.07
CA ASP A 15 -32.96 -1.53 -22.06
C ASP A 15 -32.44 -1.60 -20.60
N GLY A 16 -31.12 -1.68 -20.42
CA GLY A 16 -30.47 -1.72 -19.11
C GLY A 16 -30.71 -3.00 -18.30
N LYS A 17 -31.20 -4.09 -18.92
CA LYS A 17 -31.50 -5.33 -18.17
C LYS A 17 -30.30 -6.25 -17.96
N SER A 18 -29.19 -6.00 -18.65
CA SER A 18 -27.92 -6.74 -18.57
C SER A 18 -26.76 -5.77 -18.33
N ASP A 19 -25.54 -6.31 -18.33
CA ASP A 19 -24.31 -5.52 -18.35
C ASP A 19 -24.24 -4.65 -19.60
N ILE A 20 -23.64 -3.47 -19.46
CA ILE A 20 -23.39 -2.53 -20.54
C ILE A 20 -21.89 -2.19 -20.53
N ASP A 21 -21.19 -2.59 -21.58
CA ASP A 21 -19.80 -2.21 -21.81
C ASP A 21 -19.69 -1.28 -23.02
N CYS A 22 -19.39 -0.02 -22.73
CA CYS A 22 -19.10 1.03 -23.71
C CYS A 22 -17.67 1.58 -23.55
N SER A 23 -16.76 0.77 -22.98
CA SER A 23 -15.37 1.14 -22.78
C SER A 23 -14.61 1.31 -24.09
N ASN A 24 -13.61 2.21 -24.10
CA ASN A 24 -12.66 2.40 -25.20
C ASN A 24 -13.31 2.72 -26.56
N LYS A 25 -14.46 3.40 -26.57
CA LYS A 25 -15.20 3.79 -27.78
C LYS A 25 -14.94 5.22 -28.23
N GLY A 26 -14.17 5.99 -27.46
CA GLY A 26 -13.92 7.40 -27.73
C GLY A 26 -15.10 8.30 -27.42
N LEU A 27 -15.99 7.86 -26.51
CA LEU A 27 -17.16 8.63 -26.07
C LEU A 27 -16.72 9.96 -25.45
N THR A 28 -17.51 11.00 -25.72
CA THR A 28 -17.37 12.32 -25.09
C THR A 28 -18.54 12.65 -24.16
N THR A 29 -19.66 11.93 -24.29
CA THR A 29 -20.86 12.04 -23.43
C THR A 29 -21.54 10.67 -23.29
N LEU A 30 -22.26 10.46 -22.20
CA LEU A 30 -23.10 9.27 -21.95
C LEU A 30 -24.56 9.48 -22.37
N ASP A 31 -24.85 10.54 -23.13
CA ASP A 31 -26.22 10.81 -23.59
C ASP A 31 -26.85 9.63 -24.34
N GLY A 32 -28.05 9.28 -23.89
CA GLY A 32 -28.82 8.14 -24.39
C GLY A 32 -28.59 6.83 -23.62
N CYS A 33 -27.79 6.82 -22.55
CA CYS A 33 -27.76 5.68 -21.65
C CYS A 33 -29.13 5.46 -20.98
N PRO A 34 -29.49 4.20 -20.66
CA PRO A 34 -30.66 3.92 -19.84
C PRO A 34 -30.46 4.45 -18.41
N GLU A 35 -31.53 4.99 -17.80
CA GLU A 35 -31.46 5.51 -16.42
C GLU A 35 -31.11 4.46 -15.37
N LYS A 36 -31.35 3.17 -15.66
CA LYS A 36 -31.15 2.05 -14.72
C LYS A 36 -30.45 0.89 -15.42
N VAL A 37 -29.45 0.31 -14.75
CA VAL A 37 -28.72 -0.86 -15.22
C VAL A 37 -28.79 -1.96 -14.16
N ARG A 38 -29.23 -3.16 -14.58
CA ARG A 38 -29.39 -4.33 -13.68
C ARG A 38 -28.10 -5.12 -13.49
N GLY A 39 -27.15 -4.97 -14.41
CA GLY A 39 -25.82 -5.55 -14.31
C GLY A 39 -24.77 -4.46 -14.10
N ASP A 40 -23.60 -4.67 -14.71
CA ASP A 40 -22.46 -3.75 -14.65
C ASP A 40 -22.58 -2.65 -15.71
N PHE A 41 -21.98 -1.49 -15.44
CA PHE A 41 -21.85 -0.40 -16.40
C PHE A 41 -20.41 0.05 -16.51
N ASN A 42 -19.77 -0.27 -17.63
CA ASN A 42 -18.38 0.08 -17.92
C ASN A 42 -18.32 1.15 -19.03
N CYS A 43 -17.85 2.34 -18.67
CA CYS A 43 -17.58 3.46 -19.57
C CYS A 43 -16.10 3.89 -19.55
N SER A 44 -15.21 3.01 -19.11
CA SER A 44 -13.77 3.30 -18.97
C SER A 44 -13.05 3.57 -20.29
N GLY A 45 -11.89 4.24 -20.23
CA GLY A 45 -11.01 4.43 -21.37
C GLY A 45 -11.59 5.32 -22.48
N ASN A 46 -12.43 6.29 -22.11
CA ASN A 46 -13.08 7.20 -23.03
C ASN A 46 -12.50 8.63 -22.90
N LYS A 47 -13.23 9.64 -23.40
CA LYS A 47 -12.84 11.06 -23.35
C LYS A 47 -13.87 11.88 -22.58
N LEU A 48 -14.59 11.25 -21.64
CA LEU A 48 -15.64 11.88 -20.85
C LEU A 48 -15.04 12.98 -19.96
N THR A 49 -15.71 14.13 -19.91
CA THR A 49 -15.35 15.25 -19.01
C THR A 49 -16.36 15.46 -17.89
N THR A 50 -17.59 14.94 -18.05
CA THR A 50 -18.62 14.84 -17.02
C THR A 50 -19.27 13.45 -17.11
N LEU A 51 -20.02 13.07 -16.07
CA LEU A 51 -20.84 11.85 -16.09
C LEU A 51 -22.30 12.15 -16.44
N ASP A 52 -22.59 13.31 -17.04
CA ASP A 52 -23.94 13.62 -17.48
C ASP A 52 -24.44 12.58 -18.49
N GLY A 53 -25.71 12.20 -18.35
CA GLY A 53 -26.31 11.10 -19.10
C GLY A 53 -26.04 9.71 -18.52
N SER A 54 -25.14 9.56 -17.53
CA SER A 54 -24.89 8.27 -16.85
C SER A 54 -26.18 7.66 -16.25
N PRO A 55 -26.31 6.33 -16.21
CA PRO A 55 -27.34 5.68 -15.42
C PRO A 55 -27.34 6.19 -13.97
N LYS A 56 -28.53 6.38 -13.40
CA LYS A 56 -28.70 6.85 -12.01
C LYS A 56 -28.67 5.71 -10.99
N LYS A 57 -29.02 4.49 -11.40
CA LYS A 57 -29.00 3.31 -10.53
C LYS A 57 -28.36 2.12 -11.23
N ILE A 58 -27.35 1.55 -10.58
CA ILE A 58 -26.59 0.40 -11.09
C ILE A 58 -26.58 -0.67 -10.01
N LYS A 59 -26.98 -1.90 -10.38
CA LYS A 59 -27.03 -3.02 -9.44
C LYS A 59 -25.73 -3.83 -9.37
N GLY A 60 -24.92 -3.79 -10.42
CA GLY A 60 -23.56 -4.33 -10.42
C GLY A 60 -22.54 -3.23 -10.21
N ASP A 61 -21.44 -3.34 -10.93
CA ASP A 61 -20.28 -2.45 -10.83
C ASP A 61 -20.43 -1.22 -11.74
N PHE A 62 -19.85 -0.11 -11.32
CA PHE A 62 -19.72 1.10 -12.14
C PHE A 62 -18.25 1.42 -12.37
N ASN A 63 -17.82 1.37 -13.63
CA ASN A 63 -16.46 1.71 -14.01
C ASN A 63 -16.44 2.90 -14.96
N CYS A 64 -15.84 4.01 -14.52
CA CYS A 64 -15.61 5.23 -15.29
C CYS A 64 -14.12 5.61 -15.38
N SER A 65 -13.21 4.67 -15.12
CA SER A 65 -11.77 4.94 -15.07
C SER A 65 -11.17 5.32 -16.43
N GLY A 66 -10.00 5.96 -16.42
CA GLY A 66 -9.29 6.29 -17.66
C GLY A 66 -10.03 7.30 -18.53
N ASN A 67 -10.60 8.35 -17.93
CA ASN A 67 -11.33 9.43 -18.60
C ASN A 67 -10.68 10.80 -18.29
N GLN A 68 -11.42 11.90 -18.48
CA GLN A 68 -10.95 13.26 -18.21
C GLN A 68 -11.86 13.99 -17.21
N LEU A 69 -12.51 13.24 -16.31
CA LEU A 69 -13.45 13.76 -15.32
C LEU A 69 -12.74 14.63 -14.29
N ILE A 70 -13.37 15.73 -13.88
CA ILE A 70 -12.88 16.62 -12.80
C ILE A 70 -13.69 16.50 -11.50
N SER A 71 -14.92 15.98 -11.59
CA SER A 71 -15.80 15.60 -10.49
C SER A 71 -16.62 14.37 -10.93
N LEU A 72 -17.39 13.80 -10.00
CA LEU A 72 -18.33 12.70 -10.27
C LEU A 72 -19.78 13.20 -10.42
N GLU A 73 -19.96 14.52 -10.58
CA GLU A 73 -21.28 15.11 -10.84
C GLU A 73 -21.87 14.55 -12.14
N GLY A 74 -23.19 14.33 -12.12
CA GLY A 74 -23.91 13.64 -13.20
C GLY A 74 -23.91 12.11 -13.07
N GLY A 75 -23.02 11.54 -12.26
CA GLY A 75 -22.85 10.10 -12.05
C GLY A 75 -24.04 9.38 -11.38
N PRO A 76 -23.91 8.06 -11.16
CA PRO A 76 -24.94 7.26 -10.50
C PRO A 76 -25.12 7.68 -9.05
N GLU A 77 -26.38 7.70 -8.60
CA GLU A 77 -26.75 7.97 -7.20
C GLU A 77 -26.68 6.71 -6.33
N GLU A 78 -26.83 5.53 -6.95
CA GLU A 78 -26.80 4.23 -6.29
C GLU A 78 -26.00 3.23 -7.13
N VAL A 79 -24.93 2.68 -6.54
CA VAL A 79 -24.12 1.57 -7.07
C VAL A 79 -24.04 0.50 -5.98
N LYS A 80 -24.38 -0.74 -6.32
CA LYS A 80 -24.40 -1.86 -5.36
C LYS A 80 -23.19 -2.78 -5.44
N GLY A 81 -22.42 -2.71 -6.51
CA GLY A 81 -21.12 -3.37 -6.64
C GLY A 81 -19.99 -2.38 -6.38
N ASP A 82 -18.91 -2.56 -7.14
CA ASP A 82 -17.71 -1.74 -7.08
C ASP A 82 -17.91 -0.42 -7.82
N PHE A 83 -17.17 0.60 -7.39
CA PHE A 83 -17.14 1.91 -8.03
C PHE A 83 -15.69 2.29 -8.34
N ASP A 84 -15.35 2.25 -9.63
CA ASP A 84 -14.03 2.61 -10.13
C ASP A 84 -14.08 3.94 -10.89
N CYS A 85 -13.42 4.95 -10.34
CA CYS A 85 -13.19 6.26 -10.96
C CYS A 85 -11.70 6.62 -11.04
N SER A 86 -10.85 5.60 -11.05
CA SER A 86 -9.41 5.77 -11.15
C SER A 86 -8.96 6.43 -12.46
N ASP A 87 -7.73 6.94 -12.48
CA ASP A 87 -7.06 7.47 -13.68
C ASP A 87 -7.90 8.53 -14.42
N ASN A 88 -8.32 9.55 -13.67
CA ASN A 88 -9.07 10.70 -14.17
C ASN A 88 -8.33 12.00 -13.81
N LYS A 89 -9.04 13.13 -13.78
CA LYS A 89 -8.51 14.43 -13.34
C LYS A 89 -9.31 14.95 -12.14
N LEU A 90 -9.86 14.04 -11.32
CA LEU A 90 -10.76 14.40 -10.23
C LEU A 90 -10.02 15.28 -9.22
N ILE A 91 -10.57 16.46 -8.97
CA ILE A 91 -10.12 17.35 -7.89
C ILE A 91 -10.95 17.13 -6.62
N SER A 92 -12.17 16.60 -6.76
CA SER A 92 -13.04 16.18 -5.67
C SER A 92 -13.87 14.96 -6.08
N LEU A 93 -14.41 14.23 -5.10
CA LEU A 93 -15.41 13.17 -5.33
C LEU A 93 -16.85 13.71 -5.17
N ALA A 94 -17.08 14.99 -5.41
CA ALA A 94 -18.44 15.55 -5.45
C ALA A 94 -19.27 14.79 -6.50
N GLY A 95 -20.49 14.39 -6.12
CA GLY A 95 -21.34 13.52 -6.93
C GLY A 95 -21.18 12.02 -6.67
N CYS A 96 -20.21 11.61 -5.84
CA CYS A 96 -20.09 10.22 -5.39
C CYS A 96 -21.30 9.78 -4.55
N PRO A 97 -21.79 8.53 -4.68
CA PRO A 97 -22.71 7.94 -3.72
C PRO A 97 -22.16 8.00 -2.29
N ALA A 98 -23.05 8.24 -1.32
CA ALA A 98 -22.67 8.29 0.10
C ALA A 98 -22.26 6.91 0.68
N PHE A 99 -22.68 5.83 0.02
CA PHE A 99 -22.47 4.46 0.46
C PHE A 99 -22.09 3.58 -0.73
N ILE A 100 -21.00 2.81 -0.59
CA ILE A 100 -20.50 1.86 -1.58
C ILE A 100 -20.38 0.49 -0.91
N MET A 101 -21.08 -0.50 -1.48
CA MET A 101 -21.12 -1.87 -0.96
C MET A 101 -19.94 -2.73 -1.41
N GLY A 102 -19.35 -2.41 -2.56
CA GLY A 102 -18.14 -3.07 -3.05
C GLY A 102 -16.89 -2.26 -2.71
N ASP A 103 -15.94 -2.35 -3.61
CA ASP A 103 -14.69 -1.59 -3.60
C ASP A 103 -14.91 -0.17 -4.13
N PHE A 104 -14.17 0.79 -3.58
CA PHE A 104 -14.14 2.17 -4.06
C PHE A 104 -12.72 2.56 -4.48
N CYS A 105 -12.52 2.69 -5.78
CA CYS A 105 -11.23 3.05 -6.37
C CYS A 105 -11.28 4.48 -6.94
N CYS A 106 -10.50 5.37 -6.36
CA CYS A 106 -10.30 6.76 -6.82
C CYS A 106 -8.82 7.10 -7.05
N SER A 107 -7.99 6.08 -7.28
CA SER A 107 -6.54 6.24 -7.46
C SER A 107 -6.18 7.01 -8.74
N GLY A 108 -4.99 7.60 -8.79
CA GLY A 108 -4.49 8.23 -10.02
C GLY A 108 -5.27 9.49 -10.42
N ASN A 109 -5.68 10.29 -9.43
CA ASN A 109 -6.43 11.53 -9.61
C ASN A 109 -5.66 12.74 -9.08
N GLN A 110 -6.33 13.87 -8.88
CA GLN A 110 -5.75 15.12 -8.37
C GLN A 110 -6.41 15.55 -7.04
N LEU A 111 -6.94 14.59 -6.28
CA LEU A 111 -7.61 14.84 -5.01
C LEU A 111 -6.60 15.39 -3.99
N SER A 112 -6.95 16.46 -3.28
CA SER A 112 -6.10 17.07 -2.25
C SER A 112 -6.64 16.95 -0.83
N LEU A 113 -7.96 16.76 -0.70
CA LEU A 113 -8.70 16.61 0.55
C LEU A 113 -10.01 15.84 0.32
N PHE A 114 -10.49 15.12 1.34
CA PHE A 114 -11.77 14.41 1.28
C PHE A 114 -12.96 15.22 1.84
N LYS A 115 -12.67 16.24 2.66
CA LYS A 115 -13.69 17.09 3.27
C LYS A 115 -13.22 18.52 3.37
N GLY A 116 -14.10 19.46 3.00
CA GLY A 116 -13.85 20.89 3.05
C GLY A 116 -14.05 21.56 1.69
N GLU A 117 -13.64 22.82 1.61
CA GLU A 117 -13.72 23.62 0.39
C GLU A 117 -12.42 23.52 -0.41
N ILE A 118 -12.56 23.30 -1.72
CA ILE A 118 -11.47 23.33 -2.69
C ILE A 118 -11.70 24.55 -3.57
N VAL A 119 -10.78 25.52 -3.54
CA VAL A 119 -10.83 26.70 -4.40
C VAL A 119 -9.98 26.43 -5.64
N VAL A 120 -10.64 26.30 -6.79
CA VAL A 120 -9.97 26.20 -8.09
C VAL A 120 -10.30 27.46 -8.89
N HIS A 121 -9.28 28.28 -9.11
CA HIS A 121 -9.44 29.63 -9.68
C HIS A 121 -10.44 30.47 -8.88
N THR A 122 -11.63 30.74 -9.44
CA THR A 122 -12.71 31.52 -8.81
C THR A 122 -13.88 30.66 -8.35
N THR A 123 -13.80 29.33 -8.48
CA THR A 123 -14.89 28.40 -8.16
C THR A 123 -14.55 27.60 -6.91
N THR A 124 -15.51 27.50 -5.99
CA THR A 124 -15.43 26.64 -4.81
C THR A 124 -16.15 25.32 -5.09
N VAL A 125 -15.47 24.20 -4.88
CA VAL A 125 -16.03 22.85 -4.91
C VAL A 125 -16.01 22.28 -3.50
N ILE A 126 -17.09 21.62 -3.08
CA ILE A 126 -17.13 20.92 -1.80
C ILE A 126 -16.61 19.50 -2.01
N ALA A 127 -15.57 19.11 -1.27
CA ALA A 127 -15.15 17.73 -1.24
C ALA A 127 -16.15 16.87 -0.46
N ALA A 128 -16.44 15.72 -1.01
CA ALA A 128 -17.22 14.66 -0.38
C ALA A 128 -16.43 13.36 -0.53
N CYS A 129 -16.69 12.40 0.34
CA CYS A 129 -16.16 11.04 0.31
C CYS A 129 -17.24 10.14 0.92
N PRO A 130 -17.39 8.88 0.47
CA PRO A 130 -18.30 7.95 1.14
C PRO A 130 -17.91 7.75 2.60
N ASP A 131 -18.90 7.72 3.49
CA ASP A 131 -18.69 7.53 4.93
C ASP A 131 -18.31 6.07 5.25
N ILE A 132 -18.83 5.13 4.46
CA ILE A 132 -18.68 3.68 4.63
C ILE A 132 -18.40 3.05 3.28
N VAL A 133 -17.35 2.22 3.24
CA VAL A 133 -17.01 1.34 2.13
C VAL A 133 -16.90 -0.07 2.68
N GLU A 134 -17.76 -0.98 2.21
CA GLU A 134 -17.78 -2.36 2.70
C GLU A 134 -16.62 -3.21 2.14
N GLY A 135 -16.12 -2.87 0.95
CA GLY A 135 -14.92 -3.46 0.35
C GLY A 135 -13.64 -2.67 0.63
N ASP A 136 -12.77 -2.64 -0.38
CA ASP A 136 -11.49 -1.94 -0.38
C ASP A 136 -11.67 -0.45 -0.69
N PHE A 137 -10.85 0.40 -0.08
CA PHE A 137 -10.77 1.83 -0.41
C PHE A 137 -9.38 2.18 -0.92
N ASN A 138 -9.28 2.49 -2.21
CA ASN A 138 -8.03 2.86 -2.87
C ASN A 138 -8.06 4.32 -3.32
N CYS A 139 -7.30 5.16 -2.62
CA CYS A 139 -7.09 6.57 -2.95
C CYS A 139 -5.62 6.89 -3.31
N SER A 140 -4.85 5.87 -3.71
CA SER A 140 -3.43 6.01 -3.99
C SER A 140 -3.13 6.90 -5.21
N GLY A 141 -1.94 7.50 -5.25
CA GLY A 141 -1.52 8.30 -6.42
C GLY A 141 -2.36 9.57 -6.60
N ASN A 142 -2.61 10.29 -5.51
CA ASN A 142 -3.32 11.57 -5.49
C ASN A 142 -2.40 12.66 -4.88
N LEU A 143 -2.97 13.82 -4.54
CA LEU A 143 -2.29 14.95 -3.89
C LEU A 143 -2.77 15.14 -2.45
N ILE A 144 -3.29 14.08 -1.82
CA ILE A 144 -3.95 14.16 -0.51
C ILE A 144 -2.92 14.48 0.57
N SER A 145 -3.21 15.51 1.37
CA SER A 145 -2.33 15.96 2.47
C SER A 145 -2.86 15.60 3.87
N SER A 146 -4.15 15.27 3.98
CA SER A 146 -4.82 14.85 5.21
C SER A 146 -5.89 13.80 4.90
N LEU A 147 -6.01 12.79 5.78
CA LEU A 147 -7.09 11.81 5.72
C LEU A 147 -8.36 12.28 6.43
N GLU A 148 -8.43 13.53 6.87
CA GLU A 148 -9.67 14.08 7.42
C GLU A 148 -10.80 14.01 6.38
N GLY A 149 -11.89 13.32 6.76
CA GLY A 149 -13.02 13.07 5.87
C GLY A 149 -12.92 11.79 5.04
N ALA A 150 -11.85 11.00 5.19
CA ALA A 150 -11.80 9.64 4.64
C ALA A 150 -12.90 8.76 5.27
N PRO A 151 -13.25 7.61 4.65
CA PRO A 151 -14.29 6.73 5.18
C PRO A 151 -13.99 6.31 6.61
N LEU A 152 -15.02 6.31 7.45
CA LEU A 152 -14.91 5.93 8.86
C LEU A 152 -14.73 4.41 9.02
N ILE A 153 -15.32 3.65 8.09
CA ILE A 153 -15.34 2.20 8.05
C ILE A 153 -14.91 1.75 6.66
N VAL A 154 -13.86 0.93 6.61
CA VAL A 154 -13.43 0.20 5.42
C VAL A 154 -13.39 -1.29 5.75
N GLY A 155 -14.17 -2.07 5.02
CA GLY A 155 -14.36 -3.48 5.30
C GLY A 155 -13.25 -4.38 4.76
N GLY A 156 -12.50 -3.93 3.76
CA GLY A 156 -11.33 -4.59 3.19
C GLY A 156 -10.02 -3.85 3.46
N ASP A 157 -9.27 -3.59 2.39
CA ASP A 157 -7.97 -2.92 2.36
C ASP A 157 -8.12 -1.39 2.30
N PHE A 158 -7.19 -0.66 2.92
CA PHE A 158 -7.10 0.80 2.82
C PHE A 158 -5.77 1.22 2.21
N ASN A 159 -5.80 1.69 0.97
CA ASN A 159 -4.61 2.13 0.25
C ASN A 159 -4.62 3.65 0.04
N CYS A 160 -3.78 4.34 0.78
CA CYS A 160 -3.51 5.78 0.68
C CYS A 160 -2.07 6.09 0.24
N SER A 161 -1.38 5.11 -0.36
CA SER A 161 0.00 5.25 -0.81
C SER A 161 0.17 6.33 -1.89
N LYS A 162 1.41 6.81 -2.08
CA LYS A 162 1.76 7.78 -3.13
C LYS A 162 0.90 9.06 -3.07
N ASN A 163 0.86 9.68 -1.90
CA ASN A 163 0.16 10.92 -1.63
C ASN A 163 1.14 11.95 -1.00
N GLN A 164 0.62 13.02 -0.40
CA GLN A 164 1.39 14.05 0.29
C GLN A 164 1.10 14.06 1.80
N LEU A 165 0.71 12.92 2.37
CA LEU A 165 0.32 12.83 3.78
C LEU A 165 1.51 13.11 4.68
N THR A 166 1.31 14.01 5.64
CA THR A 166 2.25 14.28 6.74
C THR A 166 1.81 13.64 8.06
N THR A 167 0.54 13.20 8.13
CA THR A 167 -0.04 12.52 9.28
C THR A 167 -1.08 11.48 8.85
N LEU A 168 -1.31 10.48 9.69
CA LEU A 168 -2.41 9.51 9.54
C LEU A 168 -3.65 9.89 10.36
N LEU A 169 -3.67 11.08 10.98
CA LEU A 169 -4.89 11.59 11.60
C LEU A 169 -6.02 11.65 10.56
N GLY A 170 -7.18 11.09 10.93
CA GLY A 170 -8.33 10.94 10.02
C GLY A 170 -8.41 9.59 9.32
N ALA A 171 -7.39 8.73 9.40
CA ALA A 171 -7.46 7.36 8.89
C ALA A 171 -8.62 6.57 9.51
N PRO A 172 -9.19 5.59 8.79
CA PRO A 172 -10.21 4.70 9.33
C PRO A 172 -9.71 4.01 10.59
N LYS A 173 -10.53 3.97 11.65
CA LYS A 173 -10.12 3.36 12.93
C LYS A 173 -10.03 1.84 12.86
N LYS A 174 -10.70 1.22 11.89
CA LYS A 174 -10.76 -0.22 11.69
C LYS A 174 -10.62 -0.52 10.21
N VAL A 175 -9.61 -1.31 9.88
CA VAL A 175 -9.35 -1.85 8.54
C VAL A 175 -9.18 -3.35 8.71
N GLN A 176 -9.99 -4.16 8.01
CA GLN A 176 -9.95 -5.61 8.22
C GLN A 176 -8.88 -6.30 7.38
N GLY A 177 -8.44 -5.66 6.30
CA GLY A 177 -7.39 -6.15 5.41
C GLY A 177 -6.06 -5.47 5.65
N ASP A 178 -5.45 -5.04 4.55
CA ASP A 178 -4.16 -4.36 4.47
C ASP A 178 -4.31 -2.85 4.66
N PHE A 179 -3.28 -2.21 5.23
CA PHE A 179 -3.20 -0.75 5.34
C PHE A 179 -1.90 -0.28 4.69
N ASP A 180 -2.00 0.40 3.56
CA ASP A 180 -0.87 0.93 2.82
C ASP A 180 -0.86 2.46 2.86
N CYS A 181 0.14 3.02 3.55
CA CYS A 181 0.45 4.44 3.60
C CYS A 181 1.87 4.74 3.07
N SER A 182 2.42 3.85 2.25
CA SER A 182 3.74 3.99 1.67
C SER A 182 3.87 5.18 0.72
N ALA A 183 5.10 5.62 0.47
CA ALA A 183 5.41 6.73 -0.44
C ALA A 183 4.63 8.02 -0.11
N ASN A 184 4.74 8.48 1.14
CA ASN A 184 4.15 9.72 1.64
C ASN A 184 5.24 10.58 2.31
N GLN A 185 4.85 11.59 3.08
CA GLN A 185 5.73 12.50 3.81
C GLN A 185 5.57 12.35 5.33
N LEU A 186 5.21 11.15 5.80
CA LEU A 186 4.95 10.89 7.22
C LEU A 186 6.23 10.99 8.05
N ASP A 187 6.20 11.75 9.14
CA ASP A 187 7.26 11.79 10.16
C ASP A 187 6.93 10.95 11.41
N SER A 188 5.66 10.53 11.52
CA SER A 188 5.07 9.79 12.62
C SER A 188 3.92 8.91 12.11
N LEU A 189 3.69 7.79 12.79
CA LEU A 189 2.54 6.91 12.52
C LEU A 189 1.31 7.26 13.39
N ALA A 190 1.33 8.39 14.10
CA ALA A 190 0.20 8.84 14.89
C ALA A 190 -1.08 8.95 14.02
N GLY A 191 -2.15 8.30 14.49
CA GLY A 191 -3.41 8.19 13.76
C GLY A 191 -3.58 6.89 12.99
N SER A 192 -2.56 6.03 12.89
CA SER A 192 -2.71 4.71 12.27
C SER A 192 -3.72 3.85 13.02
N PRO A 193 -4.40 2.90 12.34
CA PRO A 193 -5.27 1.94 13.01
C PRO A 193 -4.48 1.05 13.99
N ASP A 194 -5.09 0.70 15.12
CA ASP A 194 -4.41 -0.06 16.19
C ASP A 194 -4.23 -1.56 15.88
N ASP A 195 -5.19 -2.15 15.16
CA ASP A 195 -5.27 -3.58 14.83
C ASP A 195 -5.36 -3.78 13.31
N ILE A 196 -4.33 -4.39 12.73
CA ILE A 196 -4.20 -4.66 11.30
C ILE A 196 -4.04 -6.17 11.11
N ARG A 197 -5.08 -6.81 10.57
CA ARG A 197 -5.07 -8.26 10.31
C ARG A 197 -4.28 -8.64 9.07
N GLY A 198 -4.13 -7.72 8.13
CA GLY A 198 -3.36 -7.90 6.91
C GLY A 198 -1.90 -7.46 7.05
N ASN A 199 -1.43 -6.81 6.00
CA ASN A 199 -0.16 -6.11 5.91
C ASN A 199 -0.31 -4.66 6.39
N PHE A 200 0.74 -4.12 6.98
CA PHE A 200 0.88 -2.69 7.24
C PHE A 200 2.13 -2.19 6.54
N SER A 201 1.97 -1.32 5.54
CA SER A 201 3.08 -0.70 4.83
C SER A 201 3.14 0.79 5.11
N CYS A 202 4.29 1.23 5.59
CA CYS A 202 4.66 2.64 5.78
C CYS A 202 6.00 2.96 5.11
N SER A 203 6.40 2.17 4.11
CA SER A 203 7.69 2.32 3.43
C SER A 203 7.78 3.62 2.63
N GLY A 204 9.00 4.10 2.40
CA GLY A 204 9.21 5.33 1.61
C GLY A 204 8.60 6.58 2.24
N ASN A 205 8.77 6.75 3.55
CA ASN A 205 8.34 7.92 4.31
C ASN A 205 9.55 8.62 4.98
N GLN A 206 9.30 9.57 5.88
CA GLN A 206 10.33 10.33 6.60
C GLN A 206 10.42 9.93 8.08
N LEU A 207 9.99 8.71 8.43
CA LEU A 207 9.88 8.25 9.81
C LEU A 207 11.24 8.17 10.48
N ALA A 208 11.38 8.82 11.64
CA ALA A 208 12.54 8.68 12.52
C ALA A 208 12.36 7.59 13.60
N SER A 209 11.11 7.22 13.90
CA SER A 209 10.74 6.12 14.78
C SER A 209 9.38 5.54 14.39
N LEU A 210 9.06 4.34 14.90
CA LEU A 210 7.78 3.66 14.62
C LEU A 210 6.70 3.95 15.68
N LYS A 211 6.88 4.99 16.50
CA LYS A 211 5.89 5.35 17.52
C LYS A 211 4.58 5.76 16.86
N GLY A 212 3.48 5.35 17.48
CA GLY A 212 2.13 5.63 16.98
C GLY A 212 1.61 4.57 16.01
N GLY A 213 2.45 3.66 15.54
CA GLY A 213 2.07 2.56 14.65
C GLY A 213 1.27 1.45 15.34
N PRO A 214 0.75 0.48 14.57
CA PRO A 214 -0.01 -0.66 15.08
C PRO A 214 0.82 -1.52 16.03
N ARG A 215 0.16 -2.11 17.03
CA ARG A 215 0.85 -2.93 18.05
C ARG A 215 1.05 -4.36 17.61
N GLU A 216 0.14 -4.87 16.78
CA GLU A 216 0.14 -6.22 16.23
C GLU A 216 -0.16 -6.14 14.74
N VAL A 217 0.69 -6.80 13.95
CA VAL A 217 0.47 -7.00 12.51
C VAL A 217 0.62 -8.48 12.23
N TYR A 218 -0.34 -9.09 11.54
CA TYR A 218 -0.36 -10.55 11.40
C TYR A 218 0.43 -11.04 10.19
N ARG A 219 0.54 -10.22 9.13
CA ARG A 219 1.30 -10.53 7.92
C ARG A 219 2.58 -9.72 7.85
N THR A 220 2.70 -8.77 6.93
CA THR A 220 3.93 -7.99 6.73
C THR A 220 3.83 -6.65 7.43
N PHE A 221 4.84 -6.29 8.22
CA PHE A 221 5.09 -4.91 8.63
C PHE A 221 6.27 -4.39 7.82
N ASP A 222 5.99 -3.52 6.85
CA ASP A 222 7.00 -2.89 6.00
C ASP A 222 7.21 -1.43 6.42
N CYS A 223 8.39 -1.14 6.97
CA CYS A 223 8.85 0.21 7.26
C CYS A 223 10.17 0.53 6.54
N SER A 224 10.42 -0.11 5.40
CA SER A 224 11.61 0.09 4.60
C SER A 224 11.71 1.50 4.02
N GLY A 225 12.92 1.94 3.65
CA GLY A 225 13.10 3.21 2.94
C GLY A 225 12.67 4.43 3.75
N ASN A 226 13.04 4.48 5.04
CA ASN A 226 12.70 5.57 5.96
C ASN A 226 13.98 6.21 6.54
N HIS A 227 13.86 6.99 7.62
CA HIS A 227 14.98 7.59 8.34
C HIS A 227 15.14 7.01 9.75
N LEU A 228 14.74 5.75 9.94
CA LEU A 228 14.72 5.12 11.26
C LEU A 228 16.15 4.96 11.79
N THR A 229 16.37 5.48 12.99
CA THR A 229 17.59 5.25 13.79
C THR A 229 17.35 4.27 14.94
N THR A 230 16.07 3.95 15.19
CA THR A 230 15.64 3.00 16.21
C THR A 230 14.34 2.32 15.77
N LEU A 231 14.16 1.07 16.18
CA LEU A 231 12.93 0.31 15.99
C LEU A 231 11.96 0.46 17.17
N LYS A 232 12.17 1.45 18.05
CA LYS A 232 11.24 1.75 19.14
C LYS A 232 9.86 2.11 18.56
N GLY A 233 8.85 1.34 18.97
CA GLY A 233 7.47 1.48 18.48
C GLY A 233 7.09 0.41 17.45
N ALA A 234 8.02 -0.43 17.01
CA ALA A 234 7.70 -1.58 16.16
C ALA A 234 6.63 -2.48 16.82
N PRO A 235 5.81 -3.19 16.01
CA PRO A 235 4.82 -4.10 16.54
C PRO A 235 5.49 -5.23 17.33
N ARG A 236 4.79 -5.79 18.32
CA ARG A 236 5.33 -6.90 19.12
C ARG A 236 5.49 -8.18 18.29
N ARG A 237 4.64 -8.34 17.28
CA ARG A 237 4.56 -9.48 16.38
C ARG A 237 4.30 -8.97 14.96
N ALA A 238 5.00 -9.57 14.01
CA ALA A 238 4.81 -9.43 12.57
C ALA A 238 5.09 -10.80 11.94
N GLY A 239 4.41 -11.20 10.87
CA GLY A 239 4.83 -12.35 10.07
C GLY A 239 6.19 -12.06 9.42
N THR A 240 6.21 -11.10 8.51
CA THR A 240 7.46 -10.56 7.94
C THR A 240 7.69 -9.16 8.50
N PHE A 241 8.90 -8.88 8.98
CA PHE A 241 9.29 -7.53 9.41
C PHE A 241 10.38 -6.99 8.49
N ASP A 242 10.02 -6.02 7.65
CA ASP A 242 10.95 -5.34 6.76
C ASP A 242 11.29 -3.95 7.34
N CYS A 243 12.54 -3.78 7.73
CA CYS A 243 13.12 -2.53 8.20
C CYS A 243 14.35 -2.13 7.37
N SER A 244 14.45 -2.65 6.14
CA SER A 244 15.56 -2.40 5.24
C SER A 244 15.66 -0.93 4.81
N SER A 245 16.82 -0.54 4.25
CA SER A 245 17.03 0.80 3.69
C SER A 245 16.72 1.92 4.68
N ASN A 246 17.34 1.86 5.85
CA ASN A 246 17.17 2.80 6.96
C ASN A 246 18.54 3.25 7.50
N LYS A 247 18.56 3.92 8.66
CA LYS A 247 19.78 4.41 9.33
C LYS A 247 20.01 3.71 10.66
N LEU A 248 19.61 2.44 10.77
CA LEU A 248 19.70 1.68 12.02
C LEU A 248 21.16 1.30 12.32
N THR A 249 21.60 1.57 13.55
CA THR A 249 22.90 1.11 14.07
C THR A 249 22.77 -0.09 15.03
N SER A 250 21.54 -0.42 15.44
CA SER A 250 21.22 -1.62 16.21
C SER A 250 19.79 -2.08 15.95
N LEU A 251 19.51 -3.37 16.17
CA LEU A 251 18.15 -3.94 16.11
C LEU A 251 17.37 -3.78 17.41
N LYS A 252 17.80 -2.89 18.31
CA LYS A 252 17.11 -2.68 19.59
C LYS A 252 15.68 -2.18 19.33
N GLY A 253 14.71 -2.96 19.83
CA GLY A 253 13.29 -2.69 19.64
C GLY A 253 12.66 -3.44 18.47
N ALA A 254 13.42 -4.25 17.72
CA ALA A 254 12.89 -5.09 16.66
C ALA A 254 11.81 -6.05 17.18
N SER A 255 10.82 -6.33 16.32
CA SER A 255 9.84 -7.38 16.57
C SER A 255 10.52 -8.73 16.78
N GLN A 256 10.18 -9.40 17.89
CA GLN A 256 10.84 -10.66 18.28
C GLN A 256 10.07 -11.90 17.82
N GLY A 257 8.74 -11.78 17.66
CA GLY A 257 7.90 -12.84 17.12
C GLY A 257 7.72 -12.66 15.62
N VAL A 258 8.75 -13.01 14.84
CA VAL A 258 8.74 -12.90 13.37
C VAL A 258 8.96 -14.24 12.68
N ASP A 259 8.28 -14.42 11.55
CA ASP A 259 8.56 -15.51 10.63
C ASP A 259 9.75 -15.15 9.75
N ALA A 260 9.84 -13.94 9.20
CA ALA A 260 11.00 -13.45 8.43
C ALA A 260 11.41 -12.03 8.87
N LEU A 261 12.70 -11.70 8.72
CA LEU A 261 13.22 -10.36 9.02
C LEU A 261 14.17 -9.89 7.91
N ASN A 262 13.90 -8.70 7.39
CA ASN A 262 14.79 -7.98 6.49
C ASN A 262 15.27 -6.71 7.19
N CYS A 263 16.57 -6.64 7.47
CA CYS A 263 17.25 -5.45 7.99
C CYS A 263 18.42 -5.02 7.09
N SER A 264 18.36 -5.39 5.81
CA SER A 264 19.40 -5.04 4.85
C SER A 264 19.52 -3.53 4.64
N ASN A 265 20.64 -3.08 4.07
CA ASN A 265 20.87 -1.67 3.73
C ASN A 265 20.68 -0.74 4.95
N ASN A 266 21.44 -1.02 6.02
CA ASN A 266 21.45 -0.25 7.26
C ASN A 266 22.92 0.02 7.68
N GLN A 267 23.12 0.48 8.91
CA GLN A 267 24.44 0.78 9.48
C GLN A 267 24.72 -0.12 10.69
N LEU A 268 24.21 -1.36 10.67
CA LEU A 268 24.33 -2.30 11.78
C LEU A 268 25.78 -2.77 11.91
N ILE A 269 26.33 -2.65 13.12
CA ILE A 269 27.66 -3.18 13.48
C ILE A 269 27.60 -4.53 14.19
N SER A 270 26.40 -4.92 14.65
CA SER A 270 26.13 -6.23 15.25
C SER A 270 24.66 -6.60 15.05
N LEU A 271 24.34 -7.89 15.10
CA LEU A 271 22.97 -8.38 15.04
C LEU A 271 22.36 -8.57 16.43
N LYS A 272 22.97 -8.01 17.47
CA LYS A 272 22.38 -8.02 18.82
C LYS A 272 20.95 -7.49 18.77
N TRP A 273 20.05 -8.17 19.50
CA TRP A 273 18.60 -7.93 19.52
C TRP A 273 17.82 -8.48 18.31
N ALA A 274 18.47 -9.15 17.36
CA ALA A 274 17.77 -9.97 16.39
C ALA A 274 16.95 -11.08 17.07
N PRO A 275 15.84 -11.53 16.46
CA PRO A 275 15.08 -12.68 16.94
C PRO A 275 15.97 -13.93 17.01
N GLU A 276 15.87 -14.70 18.10
CA GLU A 276 16.71 -15.89 18.30
C GLU A 276 16.43 -16.99 17.25
N LYS A 277 15.20 -17.05 16.72
CA LYS A 277 14.76 -18.04 15.73
C LYS A 277 13.88 -17.37 14.68
N VAL A 278 14.12 -17.71 13.42
CA VAL A 278 13.40 -17.17 12.26
C VAL A 278 12.91 -18.33 11.40
N LYS A 279 11.62 -18.33 11.03
CA LYS A 279 10.97 -19.44 10.30
C LYS A 279 11.11 -19.35 8.77
N GLY A 280 11.33 -18.16 8.26
CA GLY A 280 11.58 -17.84 6.87
C GLY A 280 12.98 -17.27 6.74
N ASN A 281 13.11 -16.21 5.95
CA ASN A 281 14.40 -15.61 5.60
C ASN A 281 14.87 -14.61 6.68
N PHE A 282 16.17 -14.53 6.84
CA PHE A 282 16.84 -13.48 7.60
C PHE A 282 17.84 -12.80 6.67
N ASP A 283 17.55 -11.56 6.31
CA ASP A 283 18.39 -10.75 5.43
C ASP A 283 18.99 -9.59 6.23
N CYS A 284 20.31 -9.61 6.37
CA CYS A 284 21.10 -8.54 6.95
C CYS A 284 22.18 -8.04 5.99
N ALA A 285 21.98 -8.19 4.68
CA ALA A 285 22.92 -7.76 3.67
C ALA A 285 23.15 -6.24 3.73
N TRP A 286 24.28 -5.76 3.20
CA TRP A 286 24.57 -4.33 3.08
C TRP A 286 24.51 -3.59 4.42
N ASN A 287 25.35 -4.03 5.36
CA ASN A 287 25.52 -3.47 6.69
C ASN A 287 27.03 -3.29 7.00
N GLN A 288 27.38 -3.05 8.27
CA GLN A 288 28.77 -2.85 8.71
C GLN A 288 29.19 -3.96 9.70
N LEU A 289 28.66 -5.17 9.52
CA LEU A 289 28.94 -6.30 10.40
C LEU A 289 30.37 -6.80 10.20
N VAL A 290 31.10 -7.00 11.30
CA VAL A 290 32.46 -7.59 11.29
C VAL A 290 32.44 -9.07 11.69
N THR A 291 31.39 -9.49 12.42
CA THR A 291 31.13 -10.88 12.82
C THR A 291 29.62 -11.16 12.75
N LEU A 292 29.22 -12.43 12.89
CA LEU A 292 27.81 -12.84 13.01
C LEU A 292 27.33 -12.89 14.47
N ASP A 293 27.93 -12.09 15.36
CA ASP A 293 27.48 -12.01 16.75
C ASP A 293 26.07 -11.41 16.84
N GLY A 294 25.25 -12.01 17.70
CA GLY A 294 23.83 -11.70 17.86
C GLY A 294 22.91 -12.22 16.76
N ALA A 295 23.43 -12.86 15.69
CA ALA A 295 22.60 -13.45 14.63
C ALA A 295 21.60 -14.47 15.21
N PRO A 296 20.44 -14.70 14.54
CA PRO A 296 19.52 -15.76 14.94
C PRO A 296 20.25 -17.11 15.05
N LYS A 297 19.98 -17.88 16.10
CA LYS A 297 20.61 -19.20 16.27
C LYS A 297 20.14 -20.19 15.21
N LYS A 298 18.89 -20.05 14.76
CA LYS A 298 18.26 -20.93 13.77
C LYS A 298 17.46 -20.12 12.76
N VAL A 299 17.79 -20.27 11.48
CA VAL A 299 17.04 -19.75 10.35
C VAL A 299 16.56 -20.92 9.51
N LYS A 300 15.26 -20.97 9.22
CA LYS A 300 14.69 -22.06 8.41
C LYS A 300 14.72 -21.74 6.91
N GLY A 301 14.55 -20.48 6.53
CA GLY A 301 14.74 -20.04 5.15
C GLY A 301 16.20 -19.70 4.88
N ASN A 302 16.41 -18.71 4.02
CA ASN A 302 17.73 -18.24 3.62
C ASN A 302 18.31 -17.29 4.67
N PHE A 303 19.63 -17.30 4.79
CA PHE A 303 20.40 -16.34 5.57
C PHE A 303 21.30 -15.56 4.62
N ASP A 304 21.07 -14.26 4.47
CA ASP A 304 21.87 -13.38 3.63
C ASP A 304 22.63 -12.36 4.48
N CYS A 305 23.97 -12.40 4.41
CA CYS A 305 24.87 -11.45 5.04
C CYS A 305 25.85 -10.84 4.04
N SER A 306 25.45 -10.75 2.77
CA SER A 306 26.28 -10.17 1.71
C SER A 306 26.56 -8.69 1.93
N GLY A 307 27.63 -8.13 1.36
CA GLY A 307 27.90 -6.69 1.43
C GLY A 307 28.17 -6.19 2.86
N ASN A 308 28.92 -6.96 3.66
CA ASN A 308 29.32 -6.60 5.02
C ASN A 308 30.85 -6.51 5.12
N LEU A 309 31.38 -6.30 6.34
CA LEU A 309 32.81 -6.21 6.63
C LEU A 309 33.29 -7.46 7.39
N LEU A 310 32.69 -8.62 7.10
CA LEU A 310 32.93 -9.84 7.88
C LEU A 310 34.39 -10.29 7.73
N THR A 311 35.06 -10.47 8.86
CA THR A 311 36.40 -11.08 8.95
C THR A 311 36.34 -12.47 9.60
N THR A 312 35.16 -12.86 10.09
CA THR A 312 34.88 -14.19 10.61
C THR A 312 33.39 -14.47 10.54
N LEU A 313 33.03 -15.74 10.35
CA LEU A 313 31.66 -16.23 10.46
C LEU A 313 31.31 -16.70 11.87
N GLU A 314 32.24 -16.58 12.83
CA GLU A 314 31.95 -16.85 14.22
C GLU A 314 30.82 -15.95 14.73
N GLY A 315 29.96 -16.54 15.55
CA GLY A 315 28.78 -15.86 16.06
C GLY A 315 27.74 -16.80 16.65
N SER A 316 26.52 -16.27 16.72
CA SER A 316 25.37 -16.95 17.35
C SER A 316 24.65 -17.92 16.40
N LEU A 317 24.82 -17.78 15.08
CA LEU A 317 24.19 -18.65 14.08
C LEU A 317 24.68 -20.09 14.20
N LYS A 318 23.75 -21.06 14.25
CA LYS A 318 24.07 -22.50 14.37
C LYS A 318 23.42 -23.36 13.30
N LYS A 319 22.31 -22.92 12.71
CA LYS A 319 21.59 -23.71 11.71
C LYS A 319 20.89 -22.80 10.69
N VAL A 320 21.09 -23.13 9.41
CA VAL A 320 20.37 -22.56 8.27
C VAL A 320 19.80 -23.71 7.46
N SER A 321 18.48 -23.72 7.22
CA SER A 321 17.85 -24.81 6.45
C SER A 321 17.64 -24.48 4.97
N GLY A 322 17.61 -23.20 4.60
CA GLY A 322 17.71 -22.74 3.21
C GLY A 322 19.17 -22.48 2.82
N ASP A 323 19.35 -21.50 1.94
CA ASP A 323 20.67 -21.12 1.42
C ASP A 323 21.39 -20.15 2.35
N PHE A 324 22.72 -20.23 2.35
CA PHE A 324 23.61 -19.28 3.02
C PHE A 324 24.30 -18.42 1.97
N ILE A 325 24.06 -17.12 2.02
CA ILE A 325 24.52 -16.13 1.04
C ILE A 325 25.43 -15.13 1.77
N CYS A 326 26.70 -15.06 1.38
CA CYS A 326 27.72 -14.25 2.05
C CYS A 326 28.73 -13.70 1.03
N ARG A 327 28.22 -13.04 -0.01
CA ARG A 327 29.06 -12.42 -1.05
C ARG A 327 29.55 -11.05 -0.61
N GLU A 328 30.53 -10.51 -1.31
CA GLU A 328 30.91 -9.08 -1.19
C GLU A 328 31.26 -8.69 0.26
N ASN A 329 32.05 -9.53 0.93
CA ASN A 329 32.65 -9.24 2.23
C ASN A 329 34.16 -8.99 2.08
N ASP A 330 34.76 -8.29 3.06
CA ASP A 330 36.21 -8.00 3.08
C ASP A 330 37.06 -9.28 3.02
N GLN A 331 36.59 -10.35 3.68
CA GLN A 331 37.20 -11.67 3.61
C GLN A 331 36.45 -12.58 2.64
N LEU A 332 37.23 -13.32 1.84
CA LEU A 332 36.71 -14.41 1.04
C LEU A 332 36.55 -15.65 1.91
N PHE A 333 35.32 -16.14 2.03
CA PHE A 333 35.01 -17.36 2.77
C PHE A 333 34.93 -18.55 1.82
N HIS A 334 35.16 -19.74 2.36
CA HIS A 334 34.97 -21.01 1.66
C HIS A 334 33.84 -21.83 2.27
N GLU A 335 33.19 -22.67 1.46
CA GLU A 335 32.03 -23.47 1.91
C GLU A 335 32.37 -24.38 3.09
N GLU A 336 33.59 -24.91 3.15
CA GLU A 336 34.08 -25.73 4.27
C GLU A 336 34.05 -24.97 5.60
N GLU A 337 34.43 -23.69 5.61
CA GLU A 337 34.42 -22.83 6.80
C GLU A 337 32.98 -22.59 7.29
N VAL A 338 32.06 -22.32 6.35
CA VAL A 338 30.64 -22.13 6.64
C VAL A 338 30.06 -23.41 7.25
N ARG A 339 30.31 -24.56 6.64
CA ARG A 339 29.79 -25.86 7.09
C ARG A 339 30.42 -26.35 8.39
N ALA A 340 31.63 -25.90 8.72
CA ALA A 340 32.26 -26.17 10.01
C ALA A 340 31.56 -25.42 11.17
N LEU A 341 31.05 -24.22 10.92
CA LEU A 341 30.44 -23.35 11.94
C LEU A 341 28.91 -23.46 12.01
N VAL A 342 28.26 -23.71 10.88
CA VAL A 342 26.80 -23.68 10.72
C VAL A 342 26.32 -25.00 10.13
N ASN A 343 25.31 -25.61 10.77
CA ASN A 343 24.57 -26.72 10.16
C ASN A 343 23.72 -26.19 9.00
N LEU A 344 24.31 -26.17 7.81
CA LEU A 344 23.72 -25.69 6.56
C LEU A 344 23.15 -26.85 5.75
N LYS A 345 21.87 -26.77 5.39
CA LYS A 345 21.22 -27.75 4.50
C LYS A 345 21.16 -27.35 3.02
N GLY A 346 21.05 -26.05 2.73
CA GLY A 346 20.98 -25.54 1.37
C GLY A 346 22.35 -25.32 0.74
N ASN A 347 22.35 -24.49 -0.29
CA ASN A 347 23.55 -24.11 -1.04
C ASN A 347 24.30 -22.99 -0.32
N CYS A 348 25.59 -22.87 -0.67
CA CYS A 348 26.45 -21.81 -0.19
C CYS A 348 26.80 -20.90 -1.37
N PHE A 349 26.57 -19.60 -1.21
CA PHE A 349 26.88 -18.57 -2.19
C PHE A 349 27.85 -17.57 -1.57
N LEU A 350 29.12 -17.64 -1.95
CA LEU A 350 30.24 -16.88 -1.37
C LEU A 350 30.85 -15.94 -2.41
#